data_AF-A0A2E8Q0A9-F1
#
_entry.id   AF-A0A2E8Q0A9-F1
#
_cell.length_a   1.000
_cell.length_b   1.000
_cell.length_c   1.000
_cell.angle_alpha   90.00
_cell.angle_beta   90.00
_cell.angle_gamma   90.00
#
_symmetry.space_group_name_H-M   'P 1'
#
loop_
_entity.id
_entity.type
_entity.pdbx_description
1 polymer ?
#
loop_
_entity_poly.entity_id
_entity_poly.type
_entity_poly.pdbx_seq_one_letter_code
_entity_poly.pdbx_strand_id
1 'polypeptide(L)'
;MARTVAECRASEKQRGGFYRVFPGFFRGKISEKSDRLPLDCYGPVMRKTLPNIADIERKSLENHFSLPPGDTLFQDSKKVFIVTAIEAGAGWTLTYDCISGKSGTRSGSGNREFHHPVTAAHFTDTTGVDRIVGFYLG
;
A
#
# COMPACT_ATOMS: atom_id res chain seq x y z
N MET A 1 -22.54 -34.72 -19.29
CA MET A 1 -23.79 -33.94 -19.35
C MET A 1 -23.99 -33.29 -17.98
N ALA A 2 -23.75 -31.97 -17.90
CA ALA A 2 -24.74 -30.92 -17.62
C ALA A 2 -24.84 -30.61 -16.10
N ARG A 3 -24.38 -29.44 -15.60
CA ARG A 3 -25.06 -28.11 -15.54
C ARG A 3 -26.30 -28.19 -14.60
N THR A 4 -26.60 -27.34 -13.60
CA THR A 4 -26.31 -25.91 -13.29
C THR A 4 -27.00 -25.51 -11.95
N VAL A 5 -26.70 -24.31 -11.41
CA VAL A 5 -27.52 -23.36 -10.55
C VAL A 5 -28.02 -23.84 -9.17
N ALA A 6 -28.32 -23.03 -8.13
CA ALA A 6 -28.57 -21.58 -7.92
C ALA A 6 -28.46 -21.30 -6.39
N GLU A 7 -27.91 -20.17 -5.94
CA GLU A 7 -28.61 -18.92 -5.51
C GLU A 7 -29.05 -18.82 -4.03
N CYS A 8 -28.74 -17.65 -3.45
CA CYS A 8 -29.47 -16.88 -2.42
C CYS A 8 -29.57 -17.46 -0.98
N ARG A 9 -29.56 -16.71 0.13
CA ARG A 9 -29.82 -15.28 0.42
C ARG A 9 -29.41 -14.93 1.88
N ALA A 10 -28.92 -13.70 2.06
CA ALA A 10 -29.14 -12.74 3.16
C ALA A 10 -29.09 -13.14 4.65
N SER A 11 -28.28 -12.41 5.44
CA SER A 11 -28.83 -11.58 6.52
C SER A 11 -27.79 -10.57 7.02
N GLU A 12 -28.08 -9.30 6.77
CA GLU A 12 -27.49 -8.13 7.41
C GLU A 12 -27.96 -8.04 8.88
N LYS A 13 -27.04 -7.82 9.81
CA LYS A 13 -27.39 -7.20 11.10
C LYS A 13 -26.18 -6.48 11.69
N GLN A 14 -26.18 -5.16 11.47
CA GLN A 14 -25.33 -4.20 12.16
C GLN A 14 -25.47 -4.33 13.68
N ARG A 15 -24.34 -4.45 14.39
CA ARG A 15 -24.17 -3.89 15.75
C ARG A 15 -22.76 -3.32 15.86
N GLY A 16 -22.70 -2.10 16.39
CA GLY A 16 -21.54 -1.23 16.41
C GLY A 16 -20.27 -1.83 17.01
N GLY A 17 -19.15 -1.27 16.56
CA GLY A 17 -17.80 -1.56 17.02
C GLY A 17 -16.88 -0.45 16.56
N PHE A 18 -17.10 0.73 17.12
CA PHE A 18 -16.14 1.83 17.11
C PHE A 18 -14.80 1.32 17.69
N TYR A 19 -13.69 1.67 17.03
CA TYR A 19 -12.30 1.36 17.33
C TYR A 19 -11.81 -0.10 17.21
N ARG A 20 -11.09 -0.38 16.13
CA ARG A 20 -9.84 -1.15 16.20
C ARG A 20 -8.75 -0.45 15.39
N VAL A 21 -8.13 0.51 16.07
CA VAL A 21 -6.75 0.92 15.81
C VAL A 21 -5.88 -0.34 15.85
N PHE A 22 -5.00 -0.48 14.85
CA PHE A 22 -4.02 -1.54 14.65
C PHE A 22 -3.57 -2.31 15.92
N PRO A 23 -3.63 -3.65 15.90
CA PRO A 23 -2.76 -4.47 16.73
C PRO A 23 -2.04 -5.50 15.87
N GLY A 24 -0.76 -5.29 15.54
CA GLY A 24 0.03 -6.36 14.94
C GLY A 24 1.42 -6.05 14.39
N PHE A 25 1.83 -4.80 14.23
CA PHE A 25 3.04 -4.50 13.43
C PHE A 25 4.38 -4.83 14.12
N PHE A 26 4.43 -5.03 15.45
CA PHE A 26 5.68 -5.35 16.17
C PHE A 26 5.50 -6.48 17.19
N ARG A 27 5.40 -7.74 16.73
CA ARG A 27 5.61 -8.89 17.63
C ARG A 27 6.16 -10.12 16.93
N GLY A 28 7.23 -9.93 16.14
CA GLY A 28 8.11 -11.02 15.72
C GLY A 28 9.41 -10.95 16.51
N LYS A 29 9.79 -12.04 17.18
CA LYS A 29 11.16 -12.17 17.70
C LYS A 29 12.12 -12.05 16.52
N ILE A 30 13.15 -11.21 16.66
CA ILE A 30 14.24 -11.10 15.69
C ILE A 30 14.92 -12.47 15.64
N SER A 31 14.61 -13.25 14.60
CA SER A 31 15.36 -14.45 14.25
C SER A 31 16.63 -13.98 13.57
N GLU A 32 17.76 -14.25 14.21
CA GLU A 32 19.10 -13.73 13.90
C GLU A 32 19.74 -14.34 12.64
N LYS A 33 18.93 -14.83 11.70
CA LYS A 33 19.44 -15.44 10.45
C LYS A 33 18.75 -14.84 9.24
N SER A 34 19.57 -14.15 8.46
CA SER A 34 19.36 -13.81 7.04
C SER A 34 18.04 -13.12 6.72
N ASP A 35 18.07 -11.80 6.69
CA ASP A 35 17.93 -11.07 5.42
C ASP A 35 18.43 -9.65 5.65
N ARG A 36 19.70 -9.43 5.30
CA ARG A 36 20.26 -8.08 5.26
C ARG A 36 19.41 -7.28 4.29
N LEU A 37 18.63 -6.33 4.80
CA LEU A 37 18.08 -5.25 4.00
C LEU A 37 19.23 -4.70 3.14
N PRO A 38 19.07 -4.55 1.81
CA PRO A 38 20.12 -3.96 1.00
C PRO A 38 20.42 -2.55 1.56
N LEU A 39 21.61 -2.42 2.15
CA LEU A 39 22.13 -1.16 2.72
C LEU A 39 22.37 -0.09 1.64
N ASP A 40 22.18 -0.44 0.37
CA ASP A 40 22.46 0.40 -0.78
C ASP A 40 21.39 1.49 -1.05
N CYS A 41 20.34 1.56 -0.22
CA CYS A 41 19.27 2.55 -0.36
C CYS A 41 19.53 3.87 0.37
N TYR A 42 20.64 4.01 1.12
CA TYR A 42 20.94 5.21 1.90
C TYR A 42 22.28 5.81 1.46
N GLY A 43 22.22 6.77 0.53
CA GLY A 43 23.38 7.57 0.16
C GLY A 43 23.90 8.44 1.34
N PRO A 44 25.17 8.86 1.30
CA PRO A 44 25.86 9.51 2.43
C PRO A 44 25.28 10.88 2.86
N VAL A 45 24.30 11.42 2.14
CA VAL A 45 23.70 12.75 2.39
C VAL A 45 22.48 12.70 3.33
N MET A 46 21.96 11.51 3.65
CA MET A 46 20.77 11.34 4.53
C MET A 46 21.13 10.87 5.95
N ARG A 47 22.08 11.53 6.62
CA ARG A 47 22.16 11.53 8.10
C ARG A 47 21.24 12.59 8.73
N LYS A 48 20.06 12.77 8.16
CA LYS A 48 18.93 13.37 8.89
C LYS A 48 18.16 12.21 9.48
N THR A 49 18.00 12.22 10.78
CA THR A 49 17.28 11.25 11.62
C THR A 49 16.25 10.47 10.80
N LEU A 50 16.44 9.15 10.68
CA LEU A 50 15.43 8.27 10.09
C LEU A 50 14.08 8.62 10.73
N PRO A 51 13.01 8.83 9.93
CA PRO A 51 11.72 9.19 10.49
C PRO A 51 11.33 8.17 11.56
N ASN A 52 10.99 8.64 12.75
CA ASN A 52 10.58 7.76 13.83
C ASN A 52 9.31 7.01 13.38
N ILE A 53 9.16 5.76 13.79
CA ILE A 53 7.98 4.95 13.47
C ILE A 53 6.70 5.71 13.87
N ALA A 54 6.71 6.39 15.02
CA ALA A 54 5.60 7.23 15.47
C ALA A 54 5.26 8.37 14.50
N ASP A 55 6.26 8.95 13.81
CA ASP A 55 6.01 9.99 12.81
C ASP A 55 5.39 9.41 11.54
N ILE A 56 5.79 8.20 11.15
CA ILE A 56 5.19 7.48 10.02
C ILE A 56 3.74 7.12 10.33
N GLU A 57 3.46 6.62 11.54
CA GLU A 57 2.10 6.31 11.99
C GLU A 57 1.23 7.55 12.07
N ARG A 58 1.76 8.67 12.56
CA ARG A 58 1.04 9.94 12.54
C ARG A 58 0.74 10.38 11.10
N LYS A 59 1.71 10.29 10.20
CA LYS A 59 1.51 10.64 8.78
C LYS A 59 0.55 9.70 8.07
N SER A 60 0.47 8.43 8.45
CA SER A 60 -0.50 7.51 7.87
C SER A 60 -1.94 7.87 8.23
N LEU A 61 -2.15 8.51 9.40
CA LEU A 61 -3.45 9.04 9.79
C LEU A 61 -3.76 10.40 9.13
N GLU A 62 -2.79 11.31 9.08
CA GLU A 62 -2.96 12.66 8.53
C GLU A 62 -3.16 12.65 7.00
N ASN A 63 -2.38 11.83 6.29
CA ASN A 63 -2.24 11.89 4.83
C ASN A 63 -2.82 10.65 4.13
N HIS A 64 -3.78 9.98 4.78
CA HIS A 64 -4.46 8.83 4.19
C HIS A 64 -5.23 9.21 2.92
N PHE A 65 -5.19 8.34 1.91
CA PHE A 65 -5.93 8.50 0.67
C PHE A 65 -6.54 7.17 0.18
N SER A 66 -7.64 7.29 -0.56
CA SER A 66 -8.25 6.22 -1.35
C SER A 66 -8.78 6.84 -2.65
N LEU A 67 -7.95 6.86 -3.68
CA LEU A 67 -8.14 7.68 -4.88
C LEU A 67 -7.93 6.86 -6.16
N PRO A 68 -8.59 7.22 -7.26
CA PRO A 68 -8.35 6.59 -8.56
C PRO A 68 -6.94 6.94 -9.08
N PRO A 69 -6.30 6.07 -9.87
CA PRO A 69 -4.90 6.25 -10.27
C PRO A 69 -4.60 7.50 -11.11
N GLY A 70 -5.62 8.10 -11.75
CA GLY A 70 -5.49 9.35 -12.50
C GLY A 70 -5.63 10.63 -11.66
N ASP A 71 -5.71 10.52 -10.34
CA ASP A 71 -5.86 11.69 -9.47
C ASP A 71 -4.63 12.60 -9.51
N THR A 72 -4.85 13.91 -9.50
CA THR A 72 -3.80 14.94 -9.49
C THR A 72 -2.84 14.82 -8.30
N LEU A 73 -3.27 14.21 -7.19
CA LEU A 73 -2.41 13.98 -6.03
C LEU A 73 -1.13 13.21 -6.41
N PHE A 74 -1.24 12.26 -7.34
CA PHE A 74 -0.13 11.40 -7.76
C PHE A 74 0.90 12.08 -8.65
N GLN A 75 0.63 13.31 -9.11
CA GLN A 75 1.54 14.11 -9.92
C GLN A 75 2.48 14.98 -9.06
N ASP A 76 2.28 15.01 -7.74
CA ASP A 76 3.08 15.82 -6.84
C ASP A 76 4.46 15.19 -6.58
N SER A 77 5.47 15.70 -7.29
CA SER A 77 6.87 15.28 -7.18
C SER A 77 7.50 15.43 -5.79
N LYS A 78 6.87 16.16 -4.87
CA LYS A 78 7.37 16.31 -3.48
C LYS A 78 6.86 15.21 -2.56
N LYS A 79 5.87 14.43 -2.99
CA LYS A 79 5.26 13.38 -2.19
C LYS A 79 5.85 12.02 -2.52
N VAL A 80 5.99 11.21 -1.48
CA VAL A 80 6.29 9.78 -1.56
C VAL A 80 5.04 9.02 -1.15
N PHE A 81 4.53 8.18 -2.03
CA PHE A 81 3.34 7.38 -1.79
C PHE A 81 3.72 6.03 -1.18
N ILE A 82 3.03 5.69 -0.10
CA ILE A 82 3.08 4.38 0.55
C ILE A 82 1.73 3.72 0.32
N VAL A 83 1.68 2.82 -0.66
CA VAL A 83 0.48 2.08 -1.03
C VAL A 83 0.37 0.85 -0.16
N THR A 84 -0.75 0.76 0.56
CA THR A 84 -1.05 -0.34 1.48
C THR A 84 -2.10 -1.29 0.91
N ALA A 85 -2.95 -0.83 -0.01
CA ALA A 85 -3.91 -1.68 -0.71
C ALA A 85 -4.27 -1.16 -2.11
N ILE A 86 -4.83 -2.06 -2.91
CA ILE A 86 -5.42 -1.80 -4.22
C ILE A 86 -6.85 -2.32 -4.20
N GLU A 87 -7.78 -1.50 -4.66
CA GLU A 87 -9.14 -1.92 -4.97
C GLU A 87 -9.26 -2.08 -6.48
N ALA A 88 -9.76 -3.24 -6.91
CA ALA A 88 -9.91 -3.60 -8.30
C ALA A 88 -11.00 -4.66 -8.45
N GLY A 89 -11.89 -4.48 -9.42
CA GLY A 89 -12.91 -5.47 -9.76
C GLY A 89 -12.39 -6.72 -10.49
N ALA A 90 -11.18 -6.67 -11.06
CA ALA A 90 -10.61 -7.72 -11.91
C ALA A 90 -9.07 -7.79 -11.81
N GLY A 91 -8.41 -8.29 -12.86
CA GLY A 91 -6.95 -8.29 -12.97
C GLY A 91 -6.40 -6.87 -13.07
N TRP A 92 -5.32 -6.60 -12.34
CA TRP A 92 -4.70 -5.28 -12.28
C TRP A 92 -3.19 -5.34 -12.33
N THR A 93 -2.58 -4.27 -12.85
CA THR A 93 -1.13 -4.03 -12.84
C THR A 93 -0.84 -2.59 -12.43
N LEU A 94 0.17 -2.42 -11.59
CA LEU A 94 0.67 -1.15 -11.06
C LEU A 94 2.17 -1.08 -11.33
N THR A 95 2.58 -0.16 -12.20
CA THR A 95 3.99 0.16 -12.48
C THR A 95 4.32 1.52 -11.87
N TYR A 96 5.45 1.60 -11.20
CA TYR A 96 5.83 2.76 -10.42
C TYR A 96 7.35 2.93 -10.38
N ASP A 97 7.80 4.15 -10.12
CA ASP A 97 9.19 4.48 -9.86
C ASP A 97 9.43 4.63 -8.36
N CYS A 98 10.50 4.00 -7.88
CA CYS A 98 10.98 4.15 -6.52
C CYS A 98 11.84 5.43 -6.38
N ILE A 99 11.97 5.93 -5.15
CA ILE A 99 12.89 7.05 -4.83
C ILE A 99 14.34 6.73 -5.22
N SER A 100 14.72 5.45 -5.22
CA SER A 100 16.05 4.99 -5.63
C SER A 100 16.31 5.08 -7.14
N GLY A 101 15.33 5.53 -7.93
CA GLY A 101 15.42 5.63 -9.39
C GLY A 101 15.20 4.30 -10.13
N LYS A 102 14.82 3.23 -9.42
CA LYS A 102 14.43 1.95 -10.02
C LYS A 102 12.92 1.90 -10.21
N SER A 103 12.47 1.36 -11.33
CA SER A 103 11.05 1.06 -11.52
C SER A 103 10.69 -0.33 -10.97
N GLY A 104 9.45 -0.46 -10.50
CA GLY A 104 8.88 -1.70 -10.00
C GLY A 104 7.49 -1.93 -10.61
N THR A 105 7.10 -3.20 -10.69
CA THR A 105 5.76 -3.60 -11.15
C THR A 105 5.14 -4.57 -10.15
N ARG A 106 3.87 -4.34 -9.83
CA ARG A 106 3.03 -5.24 -9.06
C ARG A 106 1.80 -5.59 -9.87
N SER A 107 1.37 -6.83 -9.80
CA SER A 107 0.16 -7.30 -10.47
C SER A 107 -0.62 -8.24 -9.57
N GLY A 108 -1.92 -8.33 -9.80
CA GLY A 108 -2.81 -9.18 -9.04
C GLY A 108 -4.21 -9.23 -9.63
N SER A 109 -5.15 -9.72 -8.85
CA SER A 109 -6.56 -9.80 -9.22
C SER A 109 -7.43 -9.51 -8.02
N GLY A 110 -8.50 -8.74 -8.23
CA GLY A 110 -9.41 -8.34 -7.16
C GLY A 110 -8.75 -7.36 -6.18
N ASN A 111 -9.49 -7.05 -5.12
CA ASN A 111 -8.98 -6.25 -4.02
C ASN A 111 -7.78 -6.93 -3.35
N ARG A 112 -6.74 -6.16 -3.06
CA ARG A 112 -5.50 -6.66 -2.47
C ARG A 112 -4.94 -5.72 -1.42
N GLU A 113 -4.75 -6.24 -0.22
CA GLU A 113 -3.93 -5.60 0.81
C GLU A 113 -2.48 -6.09 0.73
N PHE A 114 -1.54 -5.20 1.02
CA PHE A 114 -0.11 -5.48 1.02
C PHE A 114 0.44 -5.54 2.45
N HIS A 115 0.94 -6.71 2.83
CA HIS A 115 1.73 -6.86 4.06
C HIS A 115 3.05 -6.09 4.00
N HIS A 116 3.61 -5.95 2.80
CA HIS A 116 4.79 -5.14 2.51
C HIS A 116 4.36 -4.00 1.60
N PRO A 117 4.18 -2.77 2.14
CA PRO A 117 3.70 -1.64 1.36
C PRO A 117 4.59 -1.35 0.15
N VAL A 118 3.98 -0.81 -0.89
CA VAL A 118 4.71 -0.32 -2.06
C VAL A 118 5.05 1.14 -1.84
N THR A 119 6.34 1.45 -1.87
CA THR A 119 6.83 2.83 -1.84
C THR A 119 7.07 3.31 -3.26
N ALA A 120 6.28 4.29 -3.71
CA ALA A 120 6.34 4.88 -5.03
C ALA A 120 6.59 6.39 -4.94
N ALA A 121 7.53 6.89 -5.71
CA ALA A 121 7.69 8.33 -5.97
C ALA A 121 6.73 8.80 -7.07
N HIS A 122 6.49 7.96 -8.07
CA HIS A 122 5.60 8.25 -9.19
C HIS A 122 4.97 6.96 -9.73
N PHE A 123 3.73 7.03 -10.20
CA PHE A 123 3.06 5.92 -10.88
C PHE A 123 3.18 6.13 -12.40
N THR A 124 3.82 5.19 -13.08
CA THR A 124 4.10 5.32 -14.52
C THR A 124 3.02 4.69 -15.39
N ASP A 125 2.44 3.59 -14.92
CA ASP A 125 1.32 2.93 -15.60
C ASP A 125 0.44 2.19 -14.60
N THR A 126 -0.87 2.23 -14.85
CA THR A 126 -1.88 1.59 -14.01
C THR A 126 -2.98 1.01 -14.89
N THR A 127 -3.20 -0.29 -14.79
CA THR A 127 -4.25 -0.99 -15.56
C THR A 127 -5.15 -1.77 -14.62
N GLY A 128 -6.47 -1.68 -14.82
CA GLY A 128 -7.47 -2.42 -14.04
C GLY A 128 -7.57 -2.06 -12.56
N VAL A 129 -6.96 -0.93 -12.13
CA VAL A 129 -7.03 -0.42 -10.75
C VAL A 129 -8.18 0.57 -10.63
N ASP A 130 -9.12 0.31 -9.71
CA ASP A 130 -10.22 1.22 -9.42
C ASP A 130 -9.78 2.30 -8.42
N ARG A 131 -9.13 1.88 -7.33
CA ARG A 131 -8.56 2.80 -6.33
C ARG A 131 -7.22 2.31 -5.79
N ILE A 132 -6.34 3.27 -5.54
CA ILE A 132 -5.10 3.09 -4.79
C ILE A 132 -5.35 3.60 -3.38
N VAL A 133 -5.04 2.75 -2.38
CA VAL A 133 -5.23 3.06 -0.96
C VAL A 133 -3.86 3.11 -0.28
N GLY A 134 -3.65 4.15 0.51
CA GLY A 134 -2.37 4.37 1.15
C GLY A 134 -2.29 5.69 1.87
N PHE A 135 -1.06 6.15 2.07
CA PHE A 135 -0.77 7.47 2.60
C PHE A 135 0.50 8.02 1.96
N TYR A 136 0.74 9.33 2.09
CA TYR A 136 1.94 9.95 1.55
C TYR A 136 2.80 10.63 2.62
N LEU A 137 4.10 10.64 2.36
CA LEU A 137 5.09 11.44 3.08
C LEU A 137 5.46 12.65 2.21
N GLY A 138 5.70 13.82 2.81
CA GLY A 138 6.04 15.06 2.13
C GLY A 138 6.77 16.03 3.06
#